data_AF-A0A7S1TYC8-F1
#
_entry.id   AF-A0A7S1TYC8-F1
#
_cell.length_a   1.000
_cell.length_b   1.000
_cell.length_c   1.000
_cell.angle_alpha   90.00
_cell.angle_beta   90.00
_cell.angle_gamma   90.00
#
_symmetry.space_group_name_H-M   'P 1'
#
loop_
_entity.id
_entity.type
_entity.pdbx_description
1 polymer ?
#
loop_
_entity_poly.entity_id
_entity_poly.type
_entity_poly.pdbx_seq_one_letter_code
_entity_poly.pdbx_strand_id
1 'polypeptide(L)'
;EVKADLARGNLGPNPNPNPKPKPKGNPKPNPRGNVAGDLLSLSQNVTAKAVGVPGGDFPPLNPRQIEAIGKCLTQRLTLIQGPPGTGKTRTAGGLIHALSTLYGNNTSGEKVLATAWTNAAADNLAEVAQRVGARVVRVGRPAAVRPHLWNCTLEALVDKDPKVGFLTLTLTLTLTLTLTL
;
A
#
# COMPACT_ATOMS: atom_id res chain seq x y z
N GLU A 1 -21.68 71.00 -33.32
CA GLU A 1 -21.51 70.37 -31.98
C GLU A 1 -22.87 70.26 -31.30
N VAL A 2 -23.01 69.20 -30.50
CA VAL A 2 -24.13 68.82 -29.60
C VAL A 2 -25.39 68.21 -30.25
N LYS A 3 -25.54 66.91 -29.98
CA LYS A 3 -26.57 65.96 -30.39
C LYS A 3 -27.68 65.85 -29.32
N ALA A 4 -28.91 65.84 -29.82
CA ALA A 4 -30.04 64.97 -29.48
C ALA A 4 -30.25 64.49 -28.03
N ASP A 5 -31.34 65.01 -27.45
CA ASP A 5 -32.11 64.42 -26.35
C ASP A 5 -32.67 63.03 -26.70
N LEU A 6 -32.55 62.07 -25.78
CA LEU A 6 -33.35 60.86 -25.80
C LEU A 6 -33.64 60.33 -24.38
N ALA A 7 -34.93 60.36 -24.04
CA ALA A 7 -35.71 59.47 -23.17
C ALA A 7 -35.14 59.01 -21.81
N ARG A 8 -35.78 59.50 -20.74
CA ARG A 8 -35.78 58.88 -19.41
C ARG A 8 -36.58 57.56 -19.44
N GLY A 9 -35.88 56.44 -19.33
CA GLY A 9 -36.45 55.10 -19.12
C GLY A 9 -36.39 54.70 -17.64
N ASN A 10 -37.55 54.37 -17.08
CA ASN A 10 -37.77 53.97 -15.69
C ASN A 10 -37.23 52.54 -15.47
N LEU A 11 -36.26 52.35 -14.57
CA LEU A 11 -35.73 51.03 -14.20
C LEU A 11 -36.56 50.45 -13.04
N GLY A 12 -37.42 49.47 -13.34
CA GLY A 12 -38.07 48.63 -12.33
C GLY A 12 -37.07 47.66 -11.66
N PRO A 13 -37.40 47.10 -10.49
CA PRO A 13 -36.47 46.24 -9.75
C PRO A 13 -36.25 44.89 -10.44
N ASN A 14 -34.97 44.50 -10.50
CA ASN A 14 -34.41 43.28 -11.09
C ASN A 14 -35.05 41.99 -10.51
N PRO A 15 -35.54 41.05 -11.34
CA PRO A 15 -36.05 39.78 -10.85
C PRO A 15 -34.90 38.82 -10.49
N ASN A 16 -34.83 38.46 -9.21
CA ASN A 16 -34.26 37.27 -8.57
C ASN A 16 -33.11 36.51 -9.31
N PRO A 17 -31.89 36.42 -8.74
CA PRO A 17 -30.82 35.61 -9.30
C PRO A 17 -31.11 34.10 -9.15
N ASN A 18 -30.86 33.35 -10.23
CA ASN A 18 -31.00 31.89 -10.33
C ASN A 18 -30.61 31.13 -9.05
N PRO A 19 -31.38 30.11 -8.62
CA PRO A 19 -30.97 29.25 -7.51
C PRO A 19 -29.72 28.46 -7.89
N LYS A 20 -28.70 28.48 -7.02
CA LYS A 20 -27.45 27.72 -7.18
C LYS A 20 -27.77 26.23 -7.40
N PRO A 21 -27.12 25.54 -8.36
CA PRO A 21 -27.31 24.12 -8.55
C PRO A 21 -26.91 23.36 -7.28
N LYS A 22 -27.77 22.47 -6.80
CA LYS A 22 -27.47 21.59 -5.66
C LYS A 22 -26.20 20.78 -5.96
N PRO A 23 -25.29 20.57 -4.99
CA PRO A 23 -24.12 19.74 -5.19
C PRO A 23 -24.56 18.33 -5.58
N LYS A 24 -24.14 17.87 -6.77
CA LYS A 24 -24.31 16.47 -7.17
C LYS A 24 -23.61 15.62 -6.11
N GLY A 25 -24.37 14.80 -5.39
CA GLY A 25 -23.81 13.85 -4.44
C GLY A 25 -22.78 12.97 -5.12
N ASN A 26 -21.70 12.65 -4.41
CA ASN A 26 -20.62 11.83 -4.95
C ASN A 26 -21.18 10.58 -5.63
N PRO A 27 -20.71 10.22 -6.85
CA PRO A 27 -21.16 9.03 -7.54
C PRO A 27 -20.93 7.80 -6.64
N LYS A 28 -21.95 6.96 -6.47
CA LYS A 28 -21.76 5.66 -5.81
C LYS A 28 -20.70 4.87 -6.62
N PRO A 29 -19.68 4.29 -5.97
CA PRO A 29 -18.64 3.55 -6.67
C PRO A 29 -19.28 2.39 -7.44
N ASN A 30 -19.02 2.35 -8.74
CA ASN A 30 -19.53 1.30 -9.63
C ASN A 30 -18.72 0.01 -9.36
N PRO A 31 -19.33 -1.09 -8.91
CA PRO A 31 -18.61 -2.30 -8.48
C PRO A 31 -17.97 -3.09 -9.65
N ARG A 32 -18.13 -2.61 -10.89
CA ARG A 32 -17.55 -3.19 -12.12
C ARG A 32 -16.95 -2.09 -13.00
N GLY A 33 -16.21 -1.16 -12.39
CA GLY A 33 -15.39 -0.19 -13.12
C GLY A 33 -14.41 -0.89 -14.07
N ASN A 34 -13.96 -0.20 -15.11
CA ASN A 34 -12.95 -0.69 -16.05
C ASN A 34 -11.65 -0.94 -15.28
N VAL A 35 -11.51 -2.13 -14.69
CA VAL A 35 -10.43 -2.49 -13.78
C VAL A 35 -9.08 -2.24 -14.42
N ALA A 36 -8.94 -2.46 -15.74
CA ALA A 36 -7.70 -2.19 -16.47
C ALA A 36 -7.36 -0.69 -16.59
N GLY A 37 -8.35 0.18 -16.79
CA GLY A 37 -8.16 1.64 -16.85
C GLY A 37 -7.94 2.24 -15.46
N ASP A 38 -8.63 1.71 -14.48
CA ASP A 38 -8.41 2.01 -13.06
C ASP A 38 -7.04 1.51 -12.62
N LEU A 39 -6.59 0.32 -13.04
CA LEU A 39 -5.25 -0.22 -12.77
C LEU A 39 -4.14 0.55 -13.49
N LEU A 40 -4.38 1.12 -14.68
CA LEU A 40 -3.38 1.91 -15.38
C LEU A 40 -3.22 3.30 -14.74
N SER A 41 -4.33 3.95 -14.38
CA SER A 41 -4.32 5.22 -13.66
C SER A 41 -3.87 5.06 -12.20
N LEU A 42 -4.23 3.96 -11.54
CA LEU A 42 -3.67 3.54 -10.26
C LEU A 42 -2.19 3.18 -10.39
N SER A 43 -1.77 2.49 -11.46
CA SER A 43 -0.35 2.20 -11.70
C SER A 43 0.43 3.50 -11.85
N GLN A 44 -0.06 4.48 -12.62
CA GLN A 44 0.59 5.79 -12.74
C GLN A 44 0.59 6.58 -11.42
N ASN A 45 -0.52 6.57 -10.66
CA ASN A 45 -0.62 7.24 -9.36
C ASN A 45 0.18 6.55 -8.25
N VAL A 46 0.20 5.21 -8.23
CA VAL A 46 0.98 4.39 -7.29
C VAL A 46 2.45 4.43 -7.66
N THR A 47 2.80 4.54 -8.95
CA THR A 47 4.16 4.81 -9.38
C THR A 47 4.60 6.21 -8.94
N ALA A 48 3.78 7.24 -9.13
CA ALA A 48 4.06 8.59 -8.65
C ALA A 48 4.14 8.67 -7.11
N LYS A 49 3.35 7.86 -6.40
CA LYS A 49 3.36 7.77 -4.92
C LYS A 49 4.48 6.86 -4.40
N ALA A 50 4.91 5.84 -5.15
CA ALA A 50 6.09 5.02 -4.86
C ALA A 50 7.39 5.80 -5.14
N VAL A 51 7.36 6.81 -6.01
CA VAL A 51 8.42 7.80 -6.21
C VAL A 51 8.57 8.73 -5.00
N GLY A 52 7.56 8.83 -4.14
CA GLY A 52 7.62 9.58 -2.88
C GLY A 52 7.03 8.77 -1.74
N VAL A 53 7.71 7.69 -1.31
CA VAL A 53 7.34 6.93 -0.11
C VAL A 53 7.27 7.91 1.07
N PRO A 54 6.08 8.25 1.60
CA PRO A 54 5.99 9.19 2.70
C PRO A 54 6.47 8.49 3.98
N GLY A 55 7.61 8.92 4.52
CA GLY A 55 8.11 8.47 5.82
C GLY A 55 9.05 7.26 5.83
N GLY A 56 9.68 6.89 4.71
CA GLY A 56 10.68 5.81 4.65
C GLY A 56 11.99 6.22 3.96
N ASP A 57 13.12 5.75 4.48
CA ASP A 57 14.49 5.94 3.93
C ASP A 57 14.72 5.10 2.64
N PHE A 58 13.76 5.10 1.71
CA PHE A 58 13.84 4.31 0.49
C PHE A 58 14.29 5.17 -0.71
N PRO A 59 15.40 4.82 -1.38
CA PRO A 59 15.92 5.63 -2.49
C PRO A 59 14.94 5.73 -3.66
N PRO A 60 14.94 6.84 -4.42
CA PRO A 60 14.10 6.99 -5.59
C PRO A 60 14.41 5.92 -6.64
N LEU A 61 13.35 5.50 -7.34
CA LEU A 61 13.42 4.53 -8.43
C LEU A 61 13.74 5.24 -9.75
N ASN A 62 14.51 4.57 -10.61
CA ASN A 62 14.77 5.10 -11.95
C ASN A 62 13.58 4.80 -12.91
N PRO A 63 13.51 5.47 -14.07
CA PRO A 63 12.40 5.28 -15.02
C PRO A 63 12.20 3.82 -15.49
N ARG A 64 13.29 3.05 -15.65
CA ARG A 64 13.20 1.64 -16.07
C ARG A 64 12.62 0.75 -14.97
N GLN A 65 12.97 1.01 -13.72
CA GLN A 65 12.42 0.29 -12.56
C GLN A 65 10.93 0.60 -12.38
N ILE A 66 10.56 1.87 -12.55
CA ILE A 66 9.19 2.34 -12.58
C ILE A 66 8.39 1.61 -13.67
N GLU A 67 8.90 1.58 -14.90
CA GLU A 67 8.23 0.90 -16.01
C GLU A 67 8.06 -0.62 -15.73
N ALA A 68 9.09 -1.26 -15.16
CA ALA A 68 9.02 -2.67 -14.78
C ALA A 68 7.95 -2.93 -13.73
N ILE A 69 7.82 -2.06 -12.72
CA ILE A 69 6.76 -2.16 -11.71
C ILE A 69 5.39 -1.97 -12.35
N GLY A 70 5.23 -0.98 -13.23
CA GLY A 70 3.98 -0.76 -13.95
C GLY A 70 3.53 -1.98 -14.76
N LYS A 71 4.48 -2.69 -15.37
CA LYS A 71 4.23 -3.99 -16.04
C LYS A 71 3.78 -5.06 -15.04
N CYS A 72 4.44 -5.19 -13.89
CA CYS A 72 4.04 -6.14 -12.84
C CYS A 72 2.62 -5.90 -12.31
N LEU A 73 2.14 -4.66 -12.28
CA LEU A 73 0.79 -4.33 -11.79
C LEU A 73 -0.32 -4.63 -12.81
N THR A 74 0.03 -4.72 -14.09
CA THR A 74 -0.94 -4.83 -15.19
C THR A 74 -0.93 -6.20 -15.86
N GLN A 75 0.17 -6.94 -15.74
CA GLN A 75 0.34 -8.26 -16.34
C GLN A 75 0.17 -9.37 -15.31
N ARG A 76 -0.34 -10.53 -15.74
CA ARG A 76 -0.45 -11.72 -14.89
C ARG A 76 0.90 -12.32 -14.51
N LEU A 77 1.90 -12.16 -15.37
CA LEU A 77 3.25 -12.63 -15.17
C LEU A 77 4.22 -11.62 -15.78
N THR A 78 5.25 -11.25 -15.02
CA THR A 78 6.33 -10.37 -15.48
C THR A 78 7.65 -10.92 -15.00
N LEU A 79 8.64 -10.97 -15.89
CA LEU A 79 10.00 -11.36 -15.58
C LEU A 79 10.89 -10.11 -15.54
N ILE A 80 11.43 -9.78 -14.37
CA ILE A 80 12.40 -8.69 -14.21
C ILE A 80 13.80 -9.30 -14.22
N GLN A 81 14.55 -9.04 -15.29
CA GLN A 81 15.95 -9.46 -15.40
C GLN A 81 16.88 -8.26 -15.24
N GLY A 82 18.03 -8.47 -14.60
CA GLY A 82 19.05 -7.44 -14.50
C GLY A 82 20.42 -8.01 -14.13
N PRO A 83 21.52 -7.46 -14.68
CA PRO A 83 22.90 -7.74 -14.24
C PRO A 83 23.08 -7.60 -12.72
N PRO A 84 24.15 -8.16 -12.11
CA PRO A 84 24.45 -7.92 -10.70
C PRO A 84 24.57 -6.41 -10.43
N GLY A 85 24.04 -5.94 -9.30
CA GLY A 85 24.09 -4.51 -8.92
C GLY A 85 23.03 -3.59 -9.53
N THR A 86 22.18 -4.04 -10.47
CA THR A 86 21.17 -3.16 -11.13
C THR A 86 19.91 -2.86 -10.31
N GLY A 87 19.98 -3.07 -8.99
CA GLY A 87 18.89 -2.69 -8.08
C GLY A 87 17.64 -3.56 -8.17
N LYS A 88 17.73 -4.83 -8.56
CA LYS A 88 16.59 -5.79 -8.56
C LYS A 88 15.84 -5.80 -7.23
N THR A 89 16.58 -5.83 -6.11
CA THR A 89 16.04 -5.76 -4.75
C THR A 89 15.34 -4.42 -4.47
N ARG A 90 15.84 -3.32 -5.05
CA ARG A 90 15.18 -2.00 -4.99
C ARG A 90 13.87 -2.02 -5.79
N THR A 91 13.87 -2.57 -7.00
CA THR A 91 12.65 -2.73 -7.80
C THR A 91 11.61 -3.59 -7.07
N ALA A 92 12.04 -4.66 -6.42
CA ALA A 92 11.17 -5.51 -5.60
C ALA A 92 10.54 -4.74 -4.44
N GLY A 93 11.29 -3.85 -3.78
CA GLY A 93 10.74 -2.97 -2.73
C GLY A 93 9.68 -2.01 -3.23
N GLY A 94 9.94 -1.34 -4.35
CA GLY A 94 8.94 -0.49 -5.00
C GLY A 94 7.67 -1.26 -5.37
N LEU A 95 7.83 -2.48 -5.88
CA LEU A 95 6.70 -3.36 -6.20
C LEU A 95 5.92 -3.77 -4.94
N ILE A 96 6.61 -4.16 -3.86
CA ILE A 96 5.98 -4.52 -2.59
C ILE A 96 5.19 -3.33 -2.04
N HIS A 97 5.75 -2.13 -2.06
CA HIS A 97 5.07 -0.91 -1.63
C HIS A 97 3.80 -0.65 -2.45
N ALA A 98 3.92 -0.75 -3.78
CA ALA A 98 2.80 -0.55 -4.70
C ALA A 98 1.67 -1.56 -4.44
N LEU A 99 1.99 -2.85 -4.40
CA LEU A 99 1.01 -3.92 -4.14
C LEU A 99 0.41 -3.79 -2.74
N SER A 100 1.21 -3.49 -1.71
CA SER A 100 0.72 -3.32 -0.34
C SER A 100 -0.22 -2.11 -0.22
N THR A 101 0.03 -1.05 -0.96
CA THR A 101 -0.85 0.14 -0.98
C THR A 101 -2.16 -0.15 -1.71
N LEU A 102 -2.09 -0.89 -2.82
CA LEU A 102 -3.26 -1.24 -3.63
C LEU A 102 -4.19 -2.23 -2.91
N TYR A 103 -3.64 -3.28 -2.32
CA TYR A 103 -4.41 -4.37 -1.72
C TYR A 103 -4.58 -4.23 -0.20
N GLY A 104 -3.70 -3.49 0.48
CA GLY A 104 -3.71 -3.39 1.94
C GLY A 104 -4.86 -2.57 2.54
N ASN A 105 -5.53 -1.73 1.74
CA ASN A 105 -6.71 -0.96 2.15
C ASN A 105 -8.03 -1.65 1.79
N ASN A 106 -7.99 -2.83 1.15
CA ASN A 106 -9.19 -3.56 0.81
C ASN A 106 -9.73 -4.35 2.00
N THR A 107 -11.04 -4.27 2.21
CA THR A 107 -11.79 -5.05 3.21
C THR A 107 -11.69 -6.56 2.96
N SER A 108 -11.28 -6.97 1.77
CA SER A 108 -11.13 -8.37 1.33
C SER A 108 -9.96 -9.11 1.99
N GLY A 109 -9.07 -8.41 2.71
CA GLY A 109 -7.98 -9.04 3.46
C GLY A 109 -6.86 -9.64 2.59
N GLU A 110 -6.72 -9.14 1.36
CA GLU A 110 -5.70 -9.57 0.41
C GLU A 110 -4.29 -9.27 0.94
N LYS A 111 -3.35 -10.19 0.71
CA LYS A 111 -1.97 -10.10 1.20
C LYS A 111 -0.99 -10.39 0.06
N VAL A 112 0.17 -9.75 0.11
CA VAL A 112 1.26 -9.97 -0.83
C VAL A 112 2.19 -11.05 -0.29
N LEU A 113 2.38 -12.13 -1.06
CA LEU A 113 3.38 -13.16 -0.76
C LEU A 113 4.67 -12.87 -1.52
N ALA A 114 5.75 -12.62 -0.79
CA ALA A 114 7.10 -12.46 -1.34
C ALA A 114 7.94 -13.69 -0.99
N THR A 115 8.55 -14.33 -1.98
CA THR A 115 9.36 -15.55 -1.81
C THR A 115 10.75 -15.37 -2.40
N ALA A 116 11.70 -16.15 -1.89
CA ALA A 116 13.07 -16.21 -2.39
C ALA A 116 13.66 -17.60 -2.21
N TRP A 117 14.71 -17.92 -2.97
CA TRP A 117 15.38 -19.22 -2.93
C TRP A 117 16.14 -19.48 -1.62
N THR A 118 16.75 -18.44 -1.03
CA THR A 118 17.56 -18.56 0.19
C THR A 118 17.00 -17.73 1.34
N ASN A 119 17.29 -18.12 2.58
CA ASN A 119 16.91 -17.35 3.77
C ASN A 119 17.48 -15.93 3.74
N ALA A 120 18.76 -15.79 3.36
CA ALA A 120 19.40 -14.48 3.25
C ALA A 120 18.70 -13.57 2.22
N ALA A 121 18.21 -14.14 1.11
CA ALA A 121 17.47 -13.38 0.11
C ALA A 121 16.06 -13.01 0.60
N ALA A 122 15.38 -13.91 1.33
CA ALA A 122 14.09 -13.62 1.96
C ALA A 122 14.21 -12.50 3.02
N ASP A 123 15.29 -12.52 3.80
CA ASP A 123 15.59 -11.49 4.79
C ASP A 123 15.86 -10.14 4.12
N ASN A 124 16.61 -10.11 3.02
CA ASN A 124 16.80 -8.89 2.22
C ASN A 124 15.45 -8.33 1.69
N LEU A 125 14.51 -9.19 1.30
CA LEU A 125 13.18 -8.75 0.89
C LEU A 125 12.38 -8.20 2.08
N ALA A 126 12.46 -8.84 3.25
CA ALA A 126 11.79 -8.39 4.47
C ALA A 126 12.32 -7.01 4.93
N GLU A 127 13.64 -6.81 4.91
CA GLU A 127 14.28 -5.51 5.20
C GLU A 127 13.76 -4.41 4.27
N VAL A 128 13.74 -4.69 2.98
CA VAL A 128 13.25 -3.73 2.00
C VAL A 128 11.77 -3.44 2.19
N ALA A 129 10.96 -4.45 2.49
CA ALA A 129 9.54 -4.30 2.76
C ALA A 129 9.29 -3.42 4.01
N GLN A 130 10.10 -3.57 5.06
CA GLN A 130 10.04 -2.69 6.24
C GLN A 130 10.42 -1.25 5.91
N ARG A 131 11.48 -1.04 5.10
CA ARG A 131 11.93 0.30 4.69
C ARG A 131 10.89 1.07 3.88
N VAL A 132 10.05 0.37 3.12
CA VAL A 132 8.94 0.98 2.38
C VAL A 132 7.64 1.11 3.20
N GLY A 133 7.71 0.85 4.51
CA GLY A 133 6.59 1.00 5.45
C GLY A 133 5.54 -0.12 5.39
N ALA A 134 5.84 -1.25 4.75
CA ALA A 134 4.90 -2.37 4.71
C ALA A 134 4.85 -3.10 6.06
N ARG A 135 3.67 -3.62 6.43
CA ARG A 135 3.55 -4.56 7.55
C ARG A 135 4.02 -5.94 7.09
N VAL A 136 5.17 -6.38 7.61
CA VAL A 136 5.83 -7.61 7.18
C VAL A 136 5.66 -8.70 8.22
N VAL A 137 5.39 -9.93 7.76
CA VAL A 137 5.47 -11.15 8.56
C VAL A 137 6.46 -12.09 7.89
N ARG A 138 7.58 -12.36 8.55
CA ARG A 138 8.62 -13.29 8.10
C ARG A 138 8.28 -14.69 8.58
N VAL A 139 7.90 -15.57 7.65
CA VAL A 139 7.56 -16.96 7.93
C VAL A 139 8.75 -17.87 7.68
N GLY A 140 9.15 -18.68 8.66
CA GLY A 140 10.25 -19.65 8.55
C GLY A 140 11.08 -19.73 9.84
N ARG A 141 12.08 -20.62 9.88
CA ARG A 141 12.86 -20.89 11.10
C ARG A 141 13.55 -19.63 11.65
N PRO A 142 13.23 -19.17 12.89
CA PRO A 142 13.82 -17.97 13.49
C PRO A 142 15.36 -18.01 13.59
N ALA A 143 15.93 -19.18 13.82
CA ALA A 143 17.39 -19.37 13.94
C ALA A 143 18.18 -19.00 12.66
N ALA A 144 17.50 -18.90 11.51
CA ALA A 144 18.10 -18.53 10.23
C ALA A 144 17.79 -17.09 9.82
N VAL A 145 17.14 -16.30 10.69
CA VAL A 145 16.71 -14.92 10.43
C VAL A 145 17.67 -13.93 11.07
N ARG A 146 18.00 -12.84 10.36
CA ARG A 146 18.84 -11.76 10.88
C ARG A 146 18.24 -11.14 12.17
N PRO A 147 19.08 -10.77 13.18
CA PRO A 147 18.60 -10.33 14.49
C PRO A 147 17.59 -9.17 14.47
N HIS A 148 17.80 -8.18 13.62
CA HIS A 148 16.91 -7.01 13.56
C HIS A 148 15.51 -7.33 12.95
N LEU A 149 15.35 -8.50 12.32
CA LEU A 149 14.08 -8.99 11.77
C LEU A 149 13.34 -9.91 12.74
N TRP A 150 13.90 -10.26 13.90
CA TRP A 150 13.23 -11.17 14.85
C TRP A 150 11.85 -10.66 15.28
N ASN A 151 11.69 -9.34 15.39
CA ASN A 151 10.41 -8.75 15.78
C ASN A 151 9.29 -8.88 14.75
N CYS A 152 9.61 -9.22 13.50
CA CYS A 152 8.64 -9.44 12.43
C CYS A 152 8.51 -10.91 12.03
N THR A 153 9.11 -11.86 12.77
CA THR A 153 8.87 -13.29 12.52
C THR A 153 7.47 -13.70 12.99
N LEU A 154 6.92 -14.73 12.36
CA LEU A 154 5.62 -15.26 12.74
C LEU A 154 5.61 -15.67 14.22
N GLU A 155 6.64 -16.37 14.67
CA GLU A 155 6.80 -16.84 16.04
C GLU A 155 6.78 -15.66 17.04
N ALA A 156 7.56 -14.61 16.79
CA ALA A 156 7.59 -13.44 17.66
C ALA A 156 6.27 -12.67 17.67
N LEU A 157 5.51 -12.69 16.57
CA LEU A 157 4.18 -12.07 16.52
C LEU A 157 3.13 -12.90 17.25
N VAL A 158 3.22 -14.23 17.18
CA VAL A 158 2.37 -15.16 17.92
C VAL A 158 2.64 -15.07 19.42
N ASP A 159 3.90 -14.97 19.84
CA ASP A 159 4.27 -14.81 21.25
C ASP A 159 3.78 -13.49 21.84
N LYS A 160 3.61 -12.46 21.00
CA LYS A 160 3.02 -11.17 21.39
C LYS A 160 1.49 -11.21 21.45
N ASP A 161 0.84 -12.26 20.93
CA ASP A 161 -0.62 -12.37 20.98
C ASP A 161 -1.06 -12.74 22.42
N PRO A 162 -1.87 -11.89 23.08
CA PRO A 162 -2.30 -12.12 24.46
C PRO A 162 -3.04 -13.45 24.65
N LYS A 163 -3.66 -13.99 23.59
CA LYS A 163 -4.33 -15.29 23.66
C LYS A 163 -3.36 -16.44 23.89
N VAL A 164 -2.16 -16.36 23.32
CA VAL A 164 -1.13 -17.40 23.44
C VAL A 164 -0.55 -17.39 24.86
N GLY A 165 -0.27 -16.20 25.41
CA GLY A 165 0.21 -16.07 26.79
C GLY A 165 -0.72 -16.71 27.83
N PHE A 166 -2.05 -16.56 27.65
CA PHE A 166 -3.04 -17.15 28.54
C PHE A 166 -3.02 -18.69 28.51
N LEU A 167 -2.90 -19.27 27.32
CA LEU A 167 -2.81 -20.73 27.14
C LEU A 167 -1.55 -21.31 27.77
N THR A 168 -0.40 -20.67 27.54
CA THR A 168 0.89 -21.12 28.09
C THR A 168 0.87 -21.08 29.61
N LEU A 169 0.41 -19.97 30.21
CA LEU A 169 0.34 -19.83 31.67
C LEU A 169 -0.57 -20.89 32.32
N THR A 170 -1.74 -21.14 31.72
CA THR A 170 -2.71 -22.12 32.23
C THR A 170 -2.16 -23.54 32.16
N LEU A 171 -1.53 -23.91 31.04
CA LEU A 171 -0.89 -25.21 30.88
C LEU A 171 0.26 -25.41 31.86
N THR A 172 1.15 -24.42 32.01
CA THR A 172 2.28 -24.52 32.95
C THR A 172 1.80 -24.66 34.39
N LEU A 173 0.84 -23.82 34.83
CA LEU A 173 0.27 -23.91 36.18
C LEU A 173 -0.39 -25.28 36.43
N THR A 174 -1.15 -25.80 35.47
CA THR A 174 -1.84 -27.09 35.61
C THR A 174 -0.84 -28.25 35.69
N LEU A 175 0.20 -28.24 34.85
CA LEU A 175 1.24 -29.28 34.86
C LEU A 175 2.06 -29.24 36.15
N THR A 176 2.46 -28.04 36.60
CA THR A 176 3.20 -27.87 37.85
C THR A 176 2.39 -28.31 39.06
N LEU A 177 1.10 -27.96 39.14
CA LEU A 177 0.24 -28.43 40.23
C LEU A 177 0.08 -29.96 40.21
N THR A 178 -0.10 -30.55 39.02
CA THR A 178 -0.25 -32.01 38.86
C THR A 178 1.02 -32.79 39.22
N LEU A 179 2.20 -32.21 38.99
CA LEU A 179 3.49 -32.84 39.34
C LEU A 179 3.88 -32.63 40.81
N THR A 180 3.25 -31.68 41.51
CA THR A 180 3.58 -31.34 42.91
C THR A 180 2.62 -31.98 43.92
N LEU A 181 1.43 -32.43 43.47
CA LEU A 181 0.45 -33.19 44.24
C LEU A 181 0.67 -34.70 44.07
#